data_AF-A0A6G3XZ23-F1
#
_entry.id   AF-A0A6G3XZ23-F1
#
_cell.length_a   1.000
_cell.length_b   1.000
_cell.length_c   1.000
_cell.angle_alpha   90.00
_cell.angle_beta   90.00
_cell.angle_gamma   90.00
#
_symmetry.space_group_name_H-M   'P 1'
#
loop_
_entity.id
_entity.type
_entity.pdbx_description
1 polymer ?
#
loop_
_entity_poly.entity_id
_entity_poly.type
_entity_poly.pdbx_seq_one_letter_code
_entity_poly.pdbx_strand_id
1 'polypeptide(L)'
;LLRRDVCDLTLLGDVDVIRKKAADLGIDLADTQLIDPHTSELRGAFAERYAELRAHRGVTVELAHDVVADVNYFGTLMVQEGLADGMVSGSVHSTAATIRPAFEIIKT
;
A
#
# COMPACT_ATOMS: atom_id res chain seq x y z
N LEU A 1 8.85 -10.75 12.85
CA LEU A 1 8.26 -9.48 13.33
C LEU A 1 7.13 -9.79 14.30
N LEU A 2 6.03 -10.38 13.82
CA LEU A 2 4.85 -10.76 14.62
C LEU A 2 5.16 -11.57 15.90
N ARG A 3 5.86 -12.70 15.79
CA ARG A 3 6.21 -13.55 16.96
C ARG A 3 7.02 -12.87 18.06
N ARG A 4 7.67 -11.74 17.75
CA ARG A 4 8.51 -10.98 18.67
C ARG A 4 7.89 -9.64 19.06
N ASP A 5 6.65 -9.38 18.63
CA ASP A 5 5.91 -8.15 18.90
C ASP A 5 6.72 -6.88 18.58
N VAL A 6 7.35 -6.88 17.41
CA VAL A 6 8.27 -5.79 16.99
C VAL A 6 7.51 -4.63 16.36
N CYS A 7 6.42 -4.93 15.65
CA CYS A 7 5.59 -3.96 14.97
C CYS A 7 4.24 -4.58 14.60
N ASP A 8 3.21 -3.74 14.49
CA ASP A 8 1.95 -4.08 13.86
C ASP A 8 2.16 -4.18 12.34
N LEU A 9 1.75 -5.29 11.74
CA LEU A 9 2.00 -5.56 10.33
C LEU A 9 0.70 -5.43 9.53
N THR A 10 0.80 -4.71 8.41
CA THR A 10 -0.21 -4.73 7.34
C THR A 10 0.42 -5.28 6.07
N LEU A 11 -0.23 -6.24 5.44
CA LEU A 11 0.15 -6.77 4.13
C LEU A 11 -0.84 -6.30 3.06
N LEU A 12 -0.30 -5.82 1.94
CA LEU A 12 -1.09 -5.32 0.81
C LEU A 12 -1.10 -6.33 -0.34
N GLY A 13 -2.29 -6.63 -0.84
CA GLY A 13 -2.52 -7.51 -1.99
C GLY A 13 -3.79 -8.34 -1.84
N ASP A 14 -4.05 -9.21 -2.82
CA ASP A 14 -5.20 -10.11 -2.78
C ASP A 14 -5.16 -10.98 -1.51
N VAL A 15 -6.20 -10.84 -0.68
CA VAL A 15 -6.29 -11.45 0.65
C VAL A 15 -6.26 -12.98 0.56
N ASP A 16 -6.94 -13.56 -0.43
CA ASP A 16 -7.01 -15.02 -0.60
C ASP A 16 -5.66 -15.57 -1.06
N VAL A 17 -4.98 -14.87 -1.97
CA VAL A 17 -3.63 -15.24 -2.43
C VAL A 17 -2.63 -15.17 -1.28
N ILE A 18 -2.66 -14.12 -0.46
CA ILE A 18 -1.76 -13.97 0.69
C ILE A 18 -2.01 -15.10 1.71
N ARG A 19 -3.28 -15.34 2.07
CA ARG A 19 -3.64 -16.40 3.03
C ARG A 19 -3.22 -17.78 2.54
N LYS A 20 -3.50 -18.09 1.28
CA LYS A 20 -3.10 -19.36 0.66
C LYS A 20 -1.59 -19.53 0.71
N LYS A 21 -0.82 -18.51 0.29
CA LYS A 21 0.63 -18.59 0.27
C LYS A 21 1.24 -18.72 1.67
N ALA A 22 0.66 -18.06 2.68
CA ALA A 22 1.08 -18.24 4.06
C ALA A 22 0.83 -19.66 4.56
N ALA A 23 -0.35 -20.24 4.26
CA ALA A 23 -0.67 -21.61 4.59
C ALA A 23 0.28 -22.63 3.91
N ASP A 24 0.55 -22.45 2.62
CA ASP A 24 1.48 -23.30 1.85
C ASP A 24 2.90 -23.27 2.44
N LEU A 25 3.30 -22.14 3.04
CA LEU A 25 4.60 -21.96 3.69
C LEU A 25 4.61 -22.33 5.18
N GLY A 26 3.47 -22.74 5.75
CA GLY A 26 3.34 -23.00 7.19
C GLY A 26 3.56 -21.77 8.07
N ILE A 27 3.29 -20.58 7.55
CA ILE A 27 3.43 -19.30 8.24
C ILE A 27 2.08 -18.92 8.84
N ASP A 28 2.07 -18.69 10.16
CA ASP A 28 0.94 -18.09 10.84
C ASP A 28 1.01 -16.56 10.73
N LEU A 29 -0.04 -15.97 10.14
CA LEU A 29 -0.18 -14.52 10.00
C LEU A 29 -0.78 -13.87 11.25
N ALA A 30 -1.26 -14.62 12.24
CA ALA A 30 -1.87 -14.09 13.46
C ALA A 30 -2.90 -12.97 13.13
N ASP A 31 -2.84 -11.87 13.89
CA ASP A 31 -3.72 -10.70 13.72
C ASP A 31 -3.21 -9.67 12.68
N THR A 32 -2.34 -10.10 11.75
CA THR A 32 -1.85 -9.23 10.66
C THR A 32 -3.01 -8.70 9.84
N GLN A 33 -3.04 -7.38 9.64
CA GLN A 33 -4.04 -6.77 8.77
C GLN A 33 -3.74 -7.10 7.31
N LEU A 34 -4.73 -7.59 6.58
CA LEU A 34 -4.63 -7.87 5.15
C LEU A 34 -5.55 -6.91 4.42
N ILE A 35 -5.01 -6.12 3.49
CA ILE A 35 -5.77 -5.16 2.70
C ILE A 35 -5.51 -5.44 1.22
N ASP A 36 -6.59 -5.63 0.47
CA ASP A 36 -6.53 -5.59 -0.98
C ASP A 36 -6.80 -4.15 -1.47
N PRO A 37 -5.81 -3.46 -2.08
CA PRO A 37 -5.99 -2.11 -2.61
C PRO A 37 -7.12 -1.98 -3.63
N HIS A 38 -7.47 -3.06 -4.34
CA HIS A 38 -8.50 -3.00 -5.37
C HIS A 38 -9.91 -2.90 -4.80
N THR A 39 -10.13 -3.50 -3.63
CA THR A 39 -11.45 -3.64 -2.98
C THR A 39 -11.57 -2.86 -1.68
N SER A 40 -10.46 -2.26 -1.18
CA SER A 40 -10.46 -1.47 0.04
C SER A 40 -11.35 -0.23 -0.07
N GLU A 41 -12.10 0.05 1.00
CA GLU A 41 -12.89 1.27 1.17
C GLU A 41 -12.02 2.54 1.15
N LEU A 42 -10.74 2.42 1.50
CA LEU A 42 -9.77 3.53 1.47
C LEU A 42 -9.43 3.98 0.04
N ARG A 43 -9.66 3.13 -0.97
CA ARG A 43 -9.23 3.39 -2.35
C ARG A 43 -9.81 4.69 -2.90
N GLY A 44 -11.08 4.98 -2.62
CA GLY A 44 -11.74 6.21 -3.06
C GLY A 44 -11.08 7.45 -2.46
N ALA A 45 -10.94 7.49 -1.13
CA ALA A 45 -10.28 8.59 -0.43
C ALA A 45 -8.83 8.78 -0.87
N PHE A 46 -8.10 7.69 -1.10
CA PHE A 46 -6.73 7.72 -1.61
C PHE A 46 -6.65 8.25 -3.04
N ALA A 47 -7.61 7.92 -3.89
CA ALA A 47 -7.67 8.44 -5.26
C ALA A 47 -7.89 9.96 -5.27
N GLU A 48 -8.84 10.45 -4.47
CA GLU A 48 -9.07 11.89 -4.29
C GLU A 48 -7.79 12.58 -3.80
N ARG A 49 -7.18 12.02 -2.75
CA ARG A 49 -5.96 12.57 -2.17
C ARG A 49 -4.80 12.62 -3.17
N TYR A 50 -4.58 11.55 -3.92
CA TYR A 50 -3.53 11.50 -4.91
C TYR A 50 -3.76 12.47 -6.08
N ALA A 51 -5.02 12.60 -6.53
CA ALA A 51 -5.41 13.58 -7.55
C ALA A 51 -5.11 15.01 -7.08
N GLU A 52 -5.45 15.36 -5.83
CA GLU A 52 -5.10 16.67 -5.24
C GLU A 52 -3.59 16.92 -5.24
N LEU A 53 -2.81 15.96 -4.73
CA LEU A 53 -1.34 16.06 -4.66
C LEU A 53 -0.71 16.24 -6.05
N ARG A 54 -1.33 15.67 -7.09
CA ARG A 54 -0.85 15.67 -8.48
C ARG A 54 -1.68 16.56 -9.41
N ALA A 55 -2.50 17.46 -8.88
CA ALA A 55 -3.35 18.35 -9.67
C ALA A 55 -2.54 19.21 -10.66
N HIS A 56 -1.35 19.66 -10.25
CA HIS A 56 -0.41 20.39 -11.11
C HIS A 56 0.10 19.60 -12.33
N ARG A 57 -0.09 18.27 -12.35
CA ARG A 57 0.22 17.36 -13.47
C ARG A 57 -1.04 16.93 -14.23
N GLY A 58 -2.20 17.46 -13.89
CA GLY A 58 -3.48 17.14 -14.54
C GLY A 58 -4.01 15.73 -14.22
N VAL A 59 -3.63 15.14 -13.08
CA VAL A 59 -4.17 13.85 -12.65
C VAL A 59 -5.62 14.03 -12.20
N THR A 60 -6.55 13.31 -12.84
CA THR A 60 -7.97 13.26 -12.44
C THR A 60 -8.20 12.18 -11.39
N VAL A 61 -9.35 12.22 -10.71
CA VAL A 61 -9.72 11.20 -9.70
C VAL A 61 -9.86 9.82 -10.34
N GLU A 62 -10.37 9.73 -11.57
CA GLU A 62 -10.49 8.48 -12.30
C GLU A 62 -9.12 7.85 -12.58
N LEU A 63 -8.17 8.65 -13.07
CA LEU A 63 -6.80 8.18 -13.28
C LEU A 63 -6.13 7.83 -11.96
N ALA A 64 -6.35 8.63 -10.92
CA ALA A 64 -5.82 8.37 -9.59
C ALA A 64 -6.36 7.05 -9.03
N HIS A 65 -7.63 6.73 -9.26
CA HIS A 65 -8.26 5.49 -8.79
C HIS A 65 -7.58 4.24 -9.34
N ASP A 66 -7.07 4.29 -10.57
CA ASP A 66 -6.27 3.22 -11.15
C ASP A 66 -4.85 3.18 -10.56
N VAL A 67 -4.22 4.35 -10.37
CA VAL A 67 -2.87 4.45 -9.81
C VAL A 67 -2.80 3.94 -8.37
N VAL A 68 -3.74 4.35 -7.52
CA VAL A 68 -3.72 3.99 -6.10
C VAL A 68 -4.05 2.52 -5.84
N ALA A 69 -4.50 1.77 -6.85
CA ALA A 69 -4.63 0.31 -6.74
C ALA A 69 -3.27 -0.41 -6.72
N ASP A 70 -2.18 0.24 -7.17
CA ASP A 70 -0.83 -0.30 -7.01
C ASP A 70 -0.43 -0.31 -5.52
N VAL A 71 0.08 -1.45 -5.04
CA VAL A 71 0.44 -1.65 -3.62
C VAL A 71 1.47 -0.64 -3.11
N ASN A 72 2.38 -0.14 -3.95
CA ASN A 72 3.38 0.84 -3.52
C ASN A 72 2.75 2.22 -3.36
N TYR A 73 1.86 2.62 -4.28
CA TYR A 73 1.10 3.87 -4.14
C TYR A 73 0.14 3.82 -2.96
N PHE A 74 -0.60 2.72 -2.81
CA PHE A 74 -1.52 2.52 -1.69
C PHE A 74 -0.77 2.56 -0.35
N GLY A 75 0.33 1.80 -0.22
CA GLY A 75 1.15 1.79 0.98
C GLY A 75 1.78 3.15 1.29
N THR A 76 2.20 3.90 0.27
CA THR A 76 2.74 5.26 0.46
C THR A 76 1.65 6.21 0.96
N LEU A 77 0.42 6.10 0.47
CA LEU A 77 -0.71 6.90 0.95
C LEU A 77 -1.12 6.50 2.37
N MET A 78 -1.07 5.23 2.73
CA MET A 78 -1.26 4.81 4.12
C MET A 78 -0.26 5.51 5.06
N VAL A 79 1.01 5.60 4.66
CA VAL A 79 2.02 6.31 5.45
C VAL A 79 1.73 7.81 5.51
N GLN A 80 1.41 8.41 4.37
CA GLN A 80 1.10 9.85 4.28
C GLN A 80 -0.10 10.27 5.13
N GLU A 81 -1.13 9.43 5.20
CA GLU A 81 -2.37 9.68 5.93
C GLU A 81 -2.31 9.16 7.38
N GLY A 82 -1.14 8.72 7.86
CA GLY A 82 -0.92 8.30 9.25
C GLY A 82 -1.56 6.97 9.62
N LEU A 83 -1.90 6.14 8.63
CA LEU A 83 -2.43 4.78 8.81
C LEU A 83 -1.32 3.74 8.97
N ALA A 84 -0.07 4.12 8.68
CA ALA A 84 1.13 3.34 8.95
C ALA A 84 2.31 4.29 9.23
N ASP A 85 3.26 3.89 10.08
CA ASP A 85 4.45 4.71 10.36
C ASP A 85 5.57 4.55 9.34
N GLY A 86 5.45 3.54 8.47
CA GLY A 86 6.43 3.27 7.42
C GLY A 86 6.00 2.14 6.50
N MET A 87 6.71 2.01 5.38
CA MET A 87 6.48 0.95 4.40
C MET A 87 7.80 0.30 3.98
N VAL A 88 7.75 -1.00 3.70
CA VAL A 88 8.88 -1.76 3.15
C VAL A 88 8.40 -2.48 1.89
N SER A 89 9.03 -2.19 0.76
CA SER A 89 8.79 -2.87 -0.53
C SER A 89 10.14 -3.21 -1.19
N GLY A 90 10.12 -3.62 -2.47
CA GLY A 90 11.32 -3.86 -3.27
C GLY A 90 11.77 -5.33 -3.36
N SER A 91 11.08 -6.27 -2.72
CA SER A 91 11.37 -7.70 -2.84
C SER A 91 10.94 -8.28 -4.21
N VAL A 92 9.83 -7.77 -4.74
CA VAL A 92 9.26 -8.14 -6.05
C VAL A 92 9.07 -6.94 -6.98
N HIS A 93 9.30 -5.73 -6.47
CA HIS A 93 9.23 -4.48 -7.24
C HIS A 93 10.64 -3.93 -7.46
N SER A 94 10.84 -3.18 -8.54
CA SER A 94 12.10 -2.46 -8.73
C SER A 94 12.27 -1.35 -7.69
N THR A 95 13.51 -0.98 -7.38
CA THR A 95 13.81 0.20 -6.56
C THR A 95 13.11 1.44 -7.10
N ALA A 96 13.10 1.63 -8.42
CA ALA A 96 12.44 2.75 -9.08
C ALA A 96 10.92 2.78 -8.83
N ALA A 97 10.27 1.61 -8.86
CA ALA A 97 8.84 1.49 -8.56
C ALA A 97 8.53 1.75 -7.07
N THR A 98 9.47 1.46 -6.17
CA THR A 98 9.32 1.72 -4.73
C THR A 98 9.52 3.21 -4.39
N ILE A 99 10.52 3.87 -4.97
CA ILE A 99 10.85 5.27 -4.62
C ILE A 99 9.96 6.30 -5.31
N ARG A 100 9.40 5.99 -6.49
CA ARG A 100 8.59 6.96 -7.26
C ARG A 100 7.37 7.44 -6.46
N PRO A 101 6.53 6.56 -5.87
CA PRO A 101 5.40 6.99 -5.06
C PRO A 101 5.84 7.86 -3.88
N ALA A 102 6.94 7.50 -3.20
CA ALA A 102 7.46 8.27 -2.07
C ALA A 102 7.81 9.72 -2.46
N PHE A 103 8.46 9.92 -3.61
CA PHE A 103 8.74 11.27 -4.12
C PHE A 103 7.49 12.02 -4.59
N GLU A 104 6.49 11.32 -5.13
CA GLU A 104 5.26 11.94 -5.61
C GLU A 104 4.32 12.35 -4.48
N ILE A 105 4.31 11.61 -3.36
CA ILE A 105 3.34 11.74 -2.26
C ILE A 105 3.97 12.40 -1.03
N ILE A 106 5.00 11.77 -0.43
CA ILE A 106 5.58 12.19 0.86
C ILE A 106 6.41 13.45 0.69
N LYS A 107 7.13 13.55 -0.44
CA LYS A 107 8.09 14.64 -0.72
C LYS A 107 9.21 14.67 0.35
N THR A 108 10.05 15.70 0.29
CA THR A 108 11.19 15.93 1.20
C THR A 108 11.07 17.29 1.83
#